data_AF-A0A518HAN7-F1
#
_entry.id   AF-A0A518HAN7-F1
#
_cell.length_a   1.000
_cell.length_b   1.000
_cell.length_c   1.000
_cell.angle_alpha   90.00
_cell.angle_beta   90.00
_cell.angle_gamma   90.00
#
_symmetry.space_group_name_H-M   'P 1'
#
loop_
_entity.id
_entity.type
_entity.pdbx_description
1 polymer ?
#
loop_
_entity_poly.entity_id
_entity_poly.type
_entity_poly.pdbx_seq_one_letter_code
_entity_poly.pdbx_strand_id
1 'polypeptide(L)'
;MPSFASDFDEIARALEASYGGPTPGVDAPSGSFRDLLRVFLVEQRGGQGGRVIEGLDRAGWSADPGALSGADAREVADALRVGGGAKVPEGLVAGVKRLAAWVVGRGGMEGVLAGATEALREELRAIRGVGAATADRLLRDALDRPAFPVGRADYRIMIRHGWIDPPADYDEARSVIEDAAPGGAEALRRLGSWFDRLARPCRVSAPQCDRCPLQPFLPEGGPLDPH
;
A
#
# COMPACT_ATOMS: atom_id res chain seq x y z
N MET A 1 -4.87 26.03 -13.20
CA MET A 1 -3.81 25.05 -12.87
C MET A 1 -4.42 23.66 -13.06
N PRO A 2 -3.67 22.68 -13.59
CA PRO A 2 -4.16 21.31 -13.68
C PRO A 2 -4.59 20.84 -12.28
N SER A 3 -5.78 20.29 -12.13
CA SER A 3 -6.23 19.74 -10.85
C SER A 3 -6.43 18.24 -11.03
N PHE A 4 -5.78 17.44 -10.18
CA PHE A 4 -5.89 15.99 -10.24
C PHE A 4 -7.36 15.53 -10.19
N ALA A 5 -8.19 16.20 -9.39
CA ALA A 5 -9.60 15.87 -9.25
C ALA A 5 -10.44 16.23 -10.48
N SER A 6 -10.21 17.38 -11.12
CA SER A 6 -10.96 17.75 -12.34
C SER A 6 -10.61 16.87 -13.53
N ASP A 7 -9.34 16.43 -13.59
CA ASP A 7 -8.80 15.73 -14.75
C ASP A 7 -8.80 14.21 -14.54
N PHE A 8 -9.30 13.71 -13.39
CA PHE A 8 -9.16 12.32 -12.97
C PHE A 8 -9.64 11.32 -14.04
N ASP A 9 -10.81 11.54 -14.63
CA ASP A 9 -11.37 10.64 -15.66
C ASP A 9 -10.55 10.65 -16.95
N GLU A 10 -9.92 11.78 -17.30
CA GLU A 10 -9.04 11.89 -18.46
C GLU A 10 -7.68 11.25 -18.19
N ILE A 11 -7.12 11.47 -17.00
CA ILE A 11 -5.90 10.82 -16.51
C ILE A 11 -6.08 9.29 -16.51
N ALA A 12 -7.19 8.80 -15.95
CA ALA A 12 -7.50 7.38 -15.90
C ALA A 12 -7.61 6.77 -17.31
N ARG A 13 -8.30 7.45 -18.23
CA ARG A 13 -8.41 7.02 -19.64
C ARG A 13 -7.04 6.98 -20.34
N ALA A 14 -6.20 7.98 -20.14
CA ALA A 14 -4.87 8.03 -20.74
C ALA A 14 -3.95 6.90 -20.23
N LEU A 15 -3.99 6.64 -18.92
CA LEU A 15 -3.23 5.54 -18.30
C LEU A 15 -3.75 4.17 -18.74
N GLU A 16 -5.06 3.98 -18.79
CA GLU A 16 -5.68 2.74 -19.26
C GLU A 16 -5.35 2.46 -20.73
N ALA A 17 -5.41 3.46 -21.60
CA ALA A 17 -5.04 3.30 -23.01
C ALA A 17 -3.57 2.87 -23.19
N SER A 18 -2.68 3.28 -22.28
CA SER A 18 -1.24 3.04 -22.37
C SER A 18 -0.78 1.77 -21.67
N TYR A 19 -1.41 1.42 -20.55
CA TYR A 19 -1.00 0.31 -19.70
C TYR A 19 -2.02 -0.83 -19.67
N GLY A 20 -3.18 -0.66 -20.31
CA GLY A 20 -4.31 -1.57 -20.27
C GLY A 20 -5.12 -1.44 -18.97
N GLY A 21 -6.26 -2.14 -18.97
CA GLY A 21 -7.04 -2.39 -17.77
C GLY A 21 -6.27 -3.25 -16.75
N PRO A 22 -6.83 -3.49 -15.56
CA PRO A 22 -6.17 -4.27 -14.52
C PRO A 22 -5.71 -5.62 -15.06
N THR A 23 -4.49 -6.01 -14.69
CA THR A 23 -3.97 -7.35 -15.01
C THR A 23 -4.95 -8.38 -14.44
N PRO A 24 -5.51 -9.30 -15.25
CA PRO A 24 -6.42 -10.34 -14.74
C PRO A 24 -5.71 -11.17 -13.65
N GLY A 25 -6.33 -11.30 -12.47
CA GLY A 25 -5.82 -12.16 -11.40
C GLY A 25 -5.46 -11.49 -10.06
N VAL A 26 -5.82 -10.22 -9.85
CA VAL A 26 -5.85 -9.65 -8.49
C VAL A 26 -7.29 -9.66 -8.02
N ASP A 27 -7.76 -10.81 -7.54
CA ASP A 27 -9.03 -10.86 -6.82
C ASP A 27 -9.00 -9.82 -5.68
N ALA A 28 -10.15 -9.19 -5.41
CA ALA A 28 -10.28 -8.34 -4.23
C ALA A 28 -9.81 -9.14 -3.00
N PRO A 29 -9.01 -8.53 -2.11
CA PRO A 29 -8.45 -9.26 -0.99
C PRO A 29 -9.56 -9.85 -0.13
N SER A 30 -9.33 -11.06 0.39
CA SER A 30 -10.38 -11.83 1.08
C SER A 30 -10.75 -11.26 2.44
N GLY A 31 -10.04 -10.24 2.93
CA GLY A 31 -10.22 -9.73 4.29
C GLY A 31 -9.72 -10.68 5.37
N SER A 32 -8.83 -11.63 5.03
CA SER A 32 -8.34 -12.63 5.97
C SER A 32 -7.18 -12.11 6.84
N PHE A 33 -6.98 -12.74 8.00
CA PHE A 33 -5.79 -12.45 8.83
C PHE A 33 -4.49 -12.75 8.09
N ARG A 34 -4.49 -13.80 7.26
CA ARG A 34 -3.35 -14.16 6.41
C ARG A 34 -3.02 -13.05 5.41
N ASP A 35 -4.01 -12.37 4.84
CA ASP A 35 -3.78 -11.24 3.93
C ASP A 35 -3.10 -10.05 4.64
N LEU A 36 -3.53 -9.73 5.87
CA LEU A 36 -2.88 -8.70 6.69
C LEU A 36 -1.40 -9.03 6.93
N LEU A 37 -1.11 -10.27 7.35
CA LEU A 37 0.26 -10.72 7.55
C LEU A 37 1.07 -10.69 6.24
N ARG A 38 0.47 -11.10 5.12
CA ARG A 38 1.13 -11.13 3.81
C ARG A 38 1.55 -9.73 3.39
N VAL A 39 0.61 -8.78 3.42
CA VAL A 39 0.86 -7.38 3.06
C VAL A 39 1.92 -6.78 3.98
N PHE A 40 1.79 -6.97 5.30
CA PHE A 40 2.79 -6.48 6.26
C PHE A 40 4.18 -7.05 5.98
N LEU A 41 4.32 -8.37 5.78
CA LEU A 41 5.60 -9.01 5.52
C LEU A 41 6.22 -8.56 4.18
N VAL A 42 5.42 -8.36 3.14
CA VAL A 42 5.89 -7.82 1.85
C VAL A 42 6.41 -6.39 2.02
N GLU A 43 5.74 -5.54 2.79
CA GLU A 43 6.24 -4.18 3.03
C GLU A 43 7.55 -4.16 3.81
N GLN A 44 7.72 -5.06 4.77
CA GLN A 44 8.93 -5.13 5.58
C GLN A 44 10.10 -5.82 4.86
N ARG A 45 9.85 -6.66 3.84
CA ARG A 45 10.86 -7.54 3.23
C ARG A 45 10.89 -7.53 1.70
N GLY A 46 10.09 -6.69 1.04
CA GLY A 46 9.89 -6.71 -0.40
C GLY A 46 9.37 -8.06 -0.90
N GLY A 47 9.78 -8.45 -2.11
CA GLY A 47 9.35 -9.71 -2.75
C GLY A 47 9.67 -11.00 -1.98
N GLN A 48 10.51 -10.95 -0.94
CA GLN A 48 10.75 -12.09 -0.05
C GLN A 48 9.59 -12.33 0.93
N GLY A 49 8.79 -11.31 1.26
CA GLY A 49 7.70 -11.41 2.24
C GLY A 49 6.65 -12.46 1.87
N GLY A 50 6.39 -12.65 0.58
CA GLY A 50 5.45 -13.66 0.08
C GLY A 50 5.87 -15.11 0.37
N ARG A 51 7.17 -15.40 0.53
CA ARG A 51 7.65 -16.72 0.95
C ARG A 51 7.65 -16.85 2.47
N VAL A 52 8.01 -15.76 3.15
CA VAL A 52 8.15 -15.73 4.62
C VAL A 52 6.85 -16.12 5.32
N ILE A 53 5.69 -15.76 4.77
CA ILE A 53 4.38 -16.15 5.32
C ILE A 53 4.14 -17.66 5.30
N GLU A 54 4.71 -18.42 4.36
CA GLU A 54 4.56 -19.88 4.31
C GLU A 54 5.12 -20.56 5.56
N GLY A 55 6.07 -19.92 6.23
CA GLY A 55 6.57 -20.36 7.54
C GLY A 55 5.49 -20.28 8.62
N LEU A 56 4.70 -19.20 8.63
CA LEU A 56 3.57 -19.03 9.54
C LEU A 56 2.40 -19.95 9.17
N ASP A 57 2.17 -20.18 7.87
CA ASP A 57 1.18 -21.15 7.38
C ASP A 57 1.48 -22.56 7.93
N ARG A 58 2.72 -23.01 7.80
CA ARG A 58 3.16 -24.33 8.30
C ARG A 58 3.10 -24.45 9.82
N ALA A 59 3.24 -23.36 10.55
CA ALA A 59 3.09 -23.31 12.00
C ALA A 59 1.61 -23.20 12.44
N GLY A 60 0.66 -23.05 11.50
CA GLY A 60 -0.77 -22.86 11.80
C GLY A 60 -1.13 -21.46 12.30
N TRP A 61 -0.20 -20.52 12.27
CA TRP A 61 -0.38 -19.18 12.86
C TRP A 61 -0.96 -18.14 11.91
N SER A 62 -0.90 -18.36 10.60
CA SER A 62 -1.43 -17.40 9.63
C SER A 62 -2.96 -17.28 9.62
N ALA A 63 -3.66 -18.26 10.20
CA ALA A 63 -5.10 -18.28 10.35
C ALA A 63 -5.58 -18.01 11.79
N ASP A 64 -4.66 -17.94 12.76
CA ASP A 64 -5.00 -17.81 14.18
C ASP A 64 -4.24 -16.62 14.81
N PRO A 65 -4.87 -15.43 14.86
CA PRO A 65 -4.26 -14.25 15.47
C PRO A 65 -4.05 -14.41 16.99
N GLY A 66 -4.88 -15.23 17.65
CA GLY A 66 -4.73 -15.56 19.07
C GLY A 66 -3.43 -16.32 19.32
N ALA A 67 -3.26 -17.44 18.62
CA ALA A 67 -2.06 -18.26 18.71
C ALA A 67 -0.79 -17.46 18.34
N LEU A 68 -0.81 -16.69 17.24
CA LEU A 68 0.37 -15.92 16.84
C LEU A 68 0.73 -14.80 17.84
N SER A 69 -0.28 -14.11 18.39
CA SER A 69 -0.03 -13.03 19.37
C SER A 69 0.62 -13.58 20.66
N GLY A 70 0.22 -14.77 21.09
CA GLY A 70 0.72 -15.46 22.29
C GLY A 70 1.98 -16.30 22.10
N ALA A 71 2.35 -16.64 20.87
CA ALA A 71 3.49 -17.52 20.55
C ALA A 71 4.84 -16.98 21.07
N ASP A 72 5.79 -17.87 21.37
CA ASP A 72 7.14 -17.44 21.78
C ASP A 72 7.85 -16.70 20.63
N ALA A 73 8.58 -15.63 20.95
CA ALA A 73 9.21 -14.80 19.94
C ALA A 73 10.29 -15.57 19.14
N ARG A 74 10.98 -16.54 19.76
CA ARG A 74 11.98 -17.37 19.09
C ARG A 74 11.32 -18.34 18.12
N GLU A 75 10.21 -18.96 18.52
CA GLU A 75 9.47 -19.86 17.63
C GLU A 75 8.90 -19.12 16.41
N VAL A 76 8.39 -17.89 16.61
CA VAL A 76 7.98 -17.02 15.50
C VAL A 76 9.16 -16.66 14.61
N ALA A 77 10.32 -16.30 15.19
CA ALA A 77 11.53 -16.02 14.42
C ALA A 77 11.98 -17.23 13.59
N ASP A 78 11.90 -18.43 14.16
CA ASP A 78 12.27 -19.69 13.52
C ASP A 78 11.31 -20.00 12.37
N ALA A 79 9.99 -19.91 12.59
CA ALA A 79 8.99 -20.10 11.54
C ALA A 79 9.22 -19.17 10.34
N LEU A 80 9.40 -17.87 10.60
CA LEU A 80 9.71 -16.87 9.56
C LEU A 80 11.02 -17.20 8.82
N ARG A 81 12.02 -17.75 9.52
CA ARG A 81 13.29 -18.19 8.91
C ARG A 81 13.09 -19.39 7.99
N VAL A 82 12.32 -20.39 8.42
CA VAL A 82 12.00 -21.56 7.57
C VAL A 82 11.13 -21.17 6.37
N GLY A 83 10.37 -20.07 6.45
CA GLY A 83 9.69 -19.44 5.31
C GLY A 83 10.62 -18.73 4.32
N GLY A 84 11.94 -18.75 4.52
CA GLY A 84 12.91 -18.06 3.66
C GLY A 84 13.32 -16.68 4.15
N GLY A 85 12.96 -16.30 5.39
CA GLY A 85 13.44 -15.11 6.07
C GLY A 85 14.87 -15.26 6.55
N ALA A 86 15.86 -15.11 5.67
CA ALA A 86 17.25 -15.04 6.11
C ALA A 86 17.44 -13.81 7.03
N LYS A 87 17.98 -14.05 8.24
CA LYS A 87 18.16 -13.03 9.30
C LYS A 87 16.86 -12.28 9.61
N VAL A 88 15.99 -12.92 10.41
CA VAL A 88 14.74 -12.32 10.90
C VAL A 88 15.07 -11.35 12.04
N PRO A 89 14.87 -10.03 11.87
CA PRO A 89 15.12 -9.07 12.94
C PRO A 89 14.03 -9.13 14.00
N GLU A 90 14.37 -8.86 15.25
CA GLU A 90 13.43 -8.85 16.38
C GLU A 90 12.23 -7.92 16.14
N GLY A 91 12.47 -6.78 15.47
CA GLY A 91 11.42 -5.84 15.10
C GLY A 91 10.33 -6.43 14.20
N LEU A 92 10.69 -7.35 13.30
CA LEU A 92 9.75 -8.02 12.39
C LEU A 92 8.87 -9.01 13.15
N VAL A 93 9.50 -9.83 14.02
CA VAL A 93 8.80 -10.76 14.92
C VAL A 93 7.81 -9.99 15.80
N ALA A 94 8.28 -8.91 16.42
CA ALA A 94 7.45 -8.10 17.28
C ALA A 94 6.32 -7.41 16.48
N GLY A 95 6.57 -7.05 15.22
CA GLY A 95 5.58 -6.48 14.31
C GLY A 95 4.43 -7.43 13.99
N VAL A 96 4.73 -8.66 13.55
CA VAL A 96 3.68 -9.66 13.25
C VAL A 96 2.86 -10.01 14.49
N LYS A 97 3.51 -10.11 15.66
CA LYS A 97 2.82 -10.36 16.92
C LYS A 97 1.93 -9.19 17.35
N ARG A 98 2.38 -7.95 17.19
CA ARG A 98 1.55 -6.76 17.48
C ARG A 98 0.35 -6.66 16.55
N LEU A 99 0.53 -6.95 15.26
CA LEU A 99 -0.56 -6.98 14.30
C LEU A 99 -1.59 -8.06 14.68
N ALA A 100 -1.13 -9.25 15.06
CA ALA A 100 -1.98 -10.31 15.58
C ALA A 100 -2.76 -9.88 16.84
N ALA A 101 -2.06 -9.26 17.81
CA ALA A 101 -2.67 -8.75 19.04
C ALA A 101 -3.72 -7.66 18.77
N TRP A 102 -3.49 -6.78 17.79
CA TRP A 102 -4.46 -5.78 17.36
C TRP A 102 -5.74 -6.44 16.79
N VAL A 103 -5.60 -7.46 15.94
CA VAL A 103 -6.76 -8.24 15.45
C VAL A 103 -7.53 -8.88 16.60
N VAL A 104 -6.84 -9.48 17.57
CA VAL A 104 -7.48 -10.05 18.78
C VAL A 104 -8.22 -8.98 19.57
N GLY A 105 -7.59 -7.83 19.81
CA GLY A 105 -8.18 -6.72 20.56
C GLY A 105 -9.43 -6.12 19.91
N ARG A 106 -9.55 -6.23 18.58
CA ARG A 106 -10.75 -5.83 17.83
C ARG A 106 -11.85 -6.90 17.82
N GLY A 107 -11.65 -8.05 18.45
CA GLY A 107 -12.61 -9.16 18.44
C GLY A 107 -12.42 -10.13 17.26
N GLY A 108 -11.22 -10.19 16.70
CA GLY A 108 -10.93 -10.99 15.51
C GLY A 108 -11.20 -10.25 14.20
N MET A 109 -11.11 -10.98 13.08
CA MET A 109 -11.28 -10.37 11.75
C MET A 109 -12.68 -9.80 11.54
N GLU A 110 -13.73 -10.37 12.17
CA GLU A 110 -15.08 -9.82 12.09
C GLU A 110 -15.14 -8.38 12.61
N GLY A 111 -14.54 -8.12 13.78
CA GLY A 111 -14.49 -6.77 14.33
C GLY A 111 -13.61 -5.83 13.52
N VAL A 112 -12.50 -6.32 12.95
CA VAL A 112 -11.69 -5.54 12.00
C VAL A 112 -12.52 -5.12 10.79
N LEU A 113 -13.23 -6.06 10.16
CA LEU A 113 -14.06 -5.84 8.98
C LEU A 113 -15.31 -4.99 9.27
N ALA A 114 -15.78 -4.92 10.52
CA ALA A 114 -16.85 -4.02 10.94
C ALA A 114 -16.37 -2.56 11.19
N GLY A 115 -15.05 -2.33 11.24
CA GLY A 115 -14.47 -1.02 11.53
C GLY A 115 -14.57 -0.02 10.40
N ALA A 116 -14.74 1.26 10.77
CA ALA A 116 -14.59 2.38 9.85
C ALA A 116 -13.12 2.53 9.39
N THR A 117 -12.92 2.87 8.11
CA THR A 117 -11.60 2.95 7.47
C THR A 117 -10.65 3.91 8.20
N GLU A 118 -11.10 5.11 8.60
CA GLU A 118 -10.25 6.09 9.28
C GLU A 118 -9.81 5.60 10.67
N ALA A 119 -10.72 5.03 11.45
CA ALA A 119 -10.39 4.47 12.75
C ALA A 119 -9.36 3.33 12.63
N LEU A 120 -9.56 2.44 11.65
CA LEU A 120 -8.59 1.38 11.34
C LEU A 120 -7.22 1.97 10.94
N ARG A 121 -7.20 3.06 10.17
CA ARG A 121 -5.95 3.75 9.76
C ARG A 121 -5.17 4.24 10.97
N GLU A 122 -5.84 4.97 11.86
CA GLU A 122 -5.23 5.52 13.08
C GLU A 122 -4.70 4.41 13.99
N GLU A 123 -5.49 3.36 14.21
CA GLU A 123 -5.09 2.19 15.00
C GLU A 123 -3.87 1.48 14.39
N LEU A 124 -3.87 1.25 13.08
CA LEU A 124 -2.76 0.62 12.37
C LEU A 124 -1.49 1.47 12.47
N ARG A 125 -1.58 2.80 12.29
CA ARG A 125 -0.45 3.75 12.46
C ARG A 125 0.10 3.74 13.88
N ALA A 126 -0.71 3.44 14.89
CA ALA A 126 -0.27 3.32 16.28
C ALA A 126 0.54 2.02 16.55
N ILE A 127 0.45 1.02 15.66
CA ILE A 127 1.26 -0.18 15.78
C ILE A 127 2.72 0.16 15.46
N ARG A 128 3.60 0.06 16.46
CA ARG A 128 5.04 0.28 16.27
C ARG A 128 5.57 -0.56 15.09
N GLY A 129 6.20 0.11 14.13
CA GLY A 129 6.73 -0.51 12.90
C GLY A 129 5.78 -0.48 11.70
N VAL A 130 4.56 0.04 11.86
CA VAL A 130 3.63 0.34 10.78
C VAL A 130 3.65 1.85 10.53
N GLY A 131 4.21 2.27 9.40
CA GLY A 131 4.15 3.66 8.94
C GLY A 131 2.83 3.98 8.24
N ALA A 132 2.59 5.26 7.93
CA ALA A 132 1.35 5.71 7.27
C ALA A 132 1.10 4.96 5.94
N ALA A 133 2.09 4.92 5.05
CA ALA A 133 2.00 4.16 3.80
C ALA A 133 1.75 2.66 4.00
N THR A 134 2.29 2.05 5.06
CA THR A 134 2.04 0.64 5.36
C THR A 134 0.62 0.42 5.88
N ALA A 135 0.09 1.35 6.70
CA ALA A 135 -1.29 1.31 7.17
C ALA A 135 -2.27 1.39 5.99
N ASP A 136 -2.09 2.34 5.09
CA ASP A 136 -2.94 2.48 3.90
C ASP A 136 -2.82 1.29 2.94
N ARG A 137 -1.64 0.65 2.89
CA ARG A 137 -1.49 -0.58 2.12
C ARG A 137 -2.21 -1.76 2.75
N LEU A 138 -2.18 -1.92 4.07
CA LEU A 138 -2.96 -2.94 4.77
C LEU A 138 -4.46 -2.73 4.55
N LEU A 139 -4.92 -1.50 4.63
CA LEU A 139 -6.31 -1.12 4.35
C LEU A 139 -6.71 -1.52 2.92
N ARG A 140 -5.93 -1.12 1.91
CA ARG A 140 -6.24 -1.36 0.50
C ARG A 140 -6.10 -2.81 0.07
N ASP A 141 -4.95 -3.43 0.40
CA ASP A 141 -4.50 -4.68 -0.19
C ASP A 141 -4.81 -5.90 0.69
N ALA A 142 -5.21 -5.71 1.95
CA ALA A 142 -5.68 -6.80 2.81
C ALA A 142 -7.16 -6.68 3.21
N LEU A 143 -7.69 -5.46 3.36
CA LEU A 143 -9.05 -5.21 3.89
C LEU A 143 -10.03 -4.64 2.86
N ASP A 144 -9.61 -4.51 1.60
CA ASP A 144 -10.42 -3.97 0.49
C ASP A 144 -11.03 -2.59 0.79
N ARG A 145 -10.26 -1.72 1.47
CA ARG A 145 -10.70 -0.36 1.83
C ARG A 145 -10.23 0.68 0.81
N PRO A 146 -10.98 1.78 0.63
CA PRO A 146 -10.58 2.89 -0.24
C PRO A 146 -9.47 3.71 0.45
N ALA A 147 -8.25 3.19 0.37
CA ALA A 147 -7.05 3.82 0.92
C ALA A 147 -5.95 3.81 -0.14
N PHE A 148 -5.14 4.88 -0.22
CA PHE A 148 -4.05 4.98 -1.18
C PHE A 148 -2.69 5.12 -0.48
N PRO A 149 -1.82 4.08 -0.51
CA PRO A 149 -0.50 4.16 0.08
C PRO A 149 0.44 4.99 -0.80
N VAL A 150 0.53 6.30 -0.52
CA VAL A 150 1.44 7.22 -1.22
C VAL A 150 2.91 6.86 -0.94
N GLY A 151 3.65 6.54 -1.98
CA GLY A 151 5.09 6.32 -1.98
C GLY A 151 5.87 7.46 -2.64
N ARG A 152 7.21 7.35 -2.61
CA ARG A 152 8.10 8.36 -3.20
C ARG A 152 7.90 8.57 -4.71
N ALA A 153 7.47 7.53 -5.41
CA ALA A 153 7.17 7.64 -6.84
C ALA A 153 5.90 8.44 -7.10
N ASP A 154 4.86 8.20 -6.30
CA ASP A 154 3.59 8.91 -6.38
C ASP A 154 3.80 10.40 -6.11
N TYR A 155 4.49 10.75 -5.01
CA TYR A 155 4.89 12.13 -4.71
C TYR A 155 5.55 12.84 -5.89
N ARG A 156 6.55 12.19 -6.50
CA ARG A 156 7.29 12.77 -7.62
C ARG A 156 6.39 12.97 -8.84
N ILE A 157 5.48 12.03 -9.12
CA ILE A 157 4.51 12.17 -10.20
C ILE A 157 3.61 13.37 -9.89
N MET A 158 3.03 13.43 -8.69
CA MET A 158 2.09 14.48 -8.31
C MET A 158 2.71 15.88 -8.33
N ILE A 159 3.93 16.05 -7.79
CA ILE A 159 4.63 17.34 -7.82
C ILE A 159 4.92 17.75 -9.27
N ARG A 160 5.40 16.83 -10.12
CA ARG A 160 5.72 17.15 -11.53
C ARG A 160 4.53 17.68 -12.31
N HIS A 161 3.35 17.18 -12.00
CA HIS A 161 2.10 17.61 -12.62
C HIS A 161 1.48 18.84 -11.93
N GLY A 162 2.08 19.34 -10.85
CA GLY A 162 1.56 20.47 -10.07
C GLY A 162 0.26 20.13 -9.33
N TRP A 163 0.02 18.86 -9.04
CA TRP A 163 -1.17 18.41 -8.29
C TRP A 163 -1.04 18.60 -6.79
N ILE A 164 0.20 18.64 -6.31
CA ILE A 164 0.57 19.01 -4.95
C ILE A 164 1.82 19.88 -5.02
N ASP A 165 2.02 20.70 -3.99
CA ASP A 165 3.23 21.47 -3.82
C ASP A 165 4.33 20.62 -3.13
N PRO A 166 5.63 20.89 -3.36
CA PRO A 166 6.72 20.17 -2.71
C PRO A 166 6.67 20.06 -1.17
N PRO A 167 6.19 21.05 -0.39
CA PRO A 167 6.07 20.93 1.06
C PRO A 167 4.91 20.04 1.52
N ALA A 168 4.09 19.49 0.61
CA ALA A 168 2.93 18.69 0.97
C ALA A 168 3.32 17.45 1.79
N ASP A 169 2.61 17.24 2.90
CA ASP A 169 2.82 16.09 3.76
C ASP A 169 2.12 14.82 3.23
N TYR A 170 2.22 13.73 3.99
CA TYR A 170 1.65 12.44 3.62
C TYR A 170 0.14 12.47 3.47
N ASP A 171 -0.54 13.07 4.44
CA ASP A 171 -1.99 13.06 4.52
C ASP A 171 -2.57 14.02 3.47
N GLU A 172 -1.89 15.14 3.17
CA GLU A 172 -2.22 16.03 2.06
C GLU A 172 -2.12 15.32 0.70
N ALA A 173 -0.98 14.68 0.41
CA ALA A 173 -0.81 13.94 -0.85
C ALA A 173 -1.82 12.78 -1.00
N ARG A 174 -2.09 12.05 0.09
CA ARG A 174 -3.09 10.98 0.12
C ARG A 174 -4.49 11.52 -0.19
N SER A 175 -4.90 12.61 0.47
CA SER A 175 -6.24 13.18 0.30
C SER A 175 -6.53 13.59 -1.14
N VAL A 176 -5.56 14.23 -1.82
CA VAL A 176 -5.71 14.61 -3.24
C VAL A 176 -6.03 13.42 -4.13
N ILE A 177 -5.44 12.24 -3.87
CA ILE A 177 -5.71 11.04 -4.64
C ILE A 177 -7.04 10.40 -4.24
N GLU A 178 -7.29 10.26 -2.94
CA GLU A 178 -8.50 9.59 -2.43
C GLU A 178 -9.78 10.36 -2.77
N ASP A 179 -9.76 11.68 -2.64
CA ASP A 179 -10.92 12.54 -2.93
C ASP A 179 -11.28 12.56 -4.42
N ALA A 180 -10.30 12.35 -5.29
CA ALA A 180 -10.48 12.34 -6.74
C ALA A 180 -11.02 11.01 -7.30
N ALA A 181 -10.95 9.92 -6.53
CA ALA A 181 -11.23 8.57 -7.03
C ALA A 181 -12.63 8.05 -6.56
N PRO A 182 -13.72 8.38 -7.28
CA PRO A 182 -15.08 8.04 -6.85
C PRO A 182 -15.38 6.52 -6.84
N GLY A 183 -14.56 5.71 -7.52
CA GLY A 183 -14.75 4.25 -7.61
C GLY A 183 -14.23 3.45 -6.42
N GLY A 184 -13.87 4.10 -5.31
CA GLY A 184 -13.46 3.44 -4.08
C GLY A 184 -12.18 2.61 -4.22
N ALA A 185 -12.12 1.47 -3.51
CA ALA A 185 -10.91 0.66 -3.39
C ALA A 185 -10.38 0.12 -4.73
N GLU A 186 -11.27 -0.28 -5.64
CA GLU A 186 -10.89 -0.79 -6.96
C GLU A 186 -10.26 0.30 -7.83
N ALA A 187 -10.86 1.49 -7.87
CA ALA A 187 -10.31 2.61 -8.63
C ALA A 187 -8.92 3.01 -8.11
N LEU A 188 -8.75 3.04 -6.78
CA LEU A 188 -7.46 3.35 -6.15
C LEU A 188 -6.40 2.27 -6.39
N ARG A 189 -6.76 0.98 -6.37
CA ARG A 189 -5.85 -0.11 -6.77
C ARG A 189 -5.40 0.01 -8.22
N ARG A 190 -6.36 0.29 -9.11
CA ARG A 190 -6.09 0.47 -10.54
C ARG A 190 -5.14 1.64 -10.77
N LEU A 191 -5.42 2.79 -10.17
CA LEU A 191 -4.56 3.97 -10.22
C LEU A 191 -3.14 3.64 -9.73
N GLY A 192 -3.03 2.98 -8.56
CA GLY A 192 -1.73 2.58 -8.01
C GLY A 192 -0.93 1.68 -8.97
N SER A 193 -1.60 0.73 -9.62
CA SER A 193 -0.95 -0.15 -10.61
C SER A 193 -0.41 0.61 -11.83
N TRP A 194 -1.09 1.67 -12.25
CA TRP A 194 -0.63 2.54 -13.32
C TRP A 194 0.51 3.45 -12.86
N PHE A 195 0.42 4.01 -11.65
CA PHE A 195 1.49 4.84 -11.06
C PHE A 195 2.78 4.03 -10.87
N ASP A 196 2.70 2.77 -10.44
CA ASP A 196 3.84 1.85 -10.35
C ASP A 196 4.53 1.62 -11.71
N ARG A 197 3.75 1.53 -12.79
CA ARG A 197 4.29 1.42 -14.16
C ARG A 197 4.89 2.73 -14.63
N LEU A 198 4.23 3.84 -14.33
CA LEU A 198 4.67 5.20 -14.67
C LEU A 198 5.94 5.62 -13.93
N ALA A 199 6.16 5.09 -12.72
CA ALA A 199 7.34 5.37 -11.91
C ALA A 199 8.67 5.04 -12.63
N ARG A 200 8.66 4.07 -13.55
CA ARG A 200 9.85 3.60 -14.29
C ARG A 200 10.37 4.61 -15.32
N PRO A 201 9.53 5.19 -16.21
CA PRO A 201 9.93 6.29 -17.09
C PRO A 201 9.96 7.66 -16.37
N CYS A 202 9.15 7.85 -15.32
CA CYS A 202 9.16 9.05 -14.49
C CYS A 202 10.29 8.98 -13.44
N ARG A 203 11.55 8.93 -13.89
CA ARG A 203 12.74 8.80 -13.01
C ARG A 203 13.08 10.12 -12.32
N VAL A 204 13.84 10.08 -11.23
CA VAL A 204 14.33 11.29 -10.54
C VAL A 204 15.13 12.16 -11.51
N SER A 205 16.12 11.60 -12.19
CA SER A 205 16.88 12.27 -13.25
C SER A 205 16.48 11.78 -14.64
N ALA A 206 16.55 12.69 -15.63
CA ALA A 206 16.22 12.43 -17.03
C ALA A 206 14.87 11.71 -17.24
N PRO A 207 13.75 12.29 -16.75
CA PRO A 207 12.43 11.70 -16.95
C PRO A 207 12.05 11.68 -18.43
N GLN A 208 11.31 10.64 -18.83
CA GLN A 208 10.89 10.46 -20.22
C GLN A 208 9.52 11.11 -20.49
N CYS A 209 9.39 12.41 -20.16
CA CYS A 209 8.12 13.14 -20.24
C CYS A 209 7.52 13.17 -21.65
N ASP A 210 8.32 13.24 -22.71
CA ASP A 210 7.83 13.27 -24.10
C ASP A 210 7.10 11.99 -24.53
N ARG A 211 7.30 10.89 -23.80
CA ARG A 211 6.63 9.60 -24.04
C ARG A 211 5.72 9.20 -22.89
N CYS A 212 5.49 10.12 -21.95
CA CYS A 212 4.66 9.90 -20.79
C CYS A 212 3.18 9.99 -21.22
N PRO A 213 2.32 9.03 -20.86
CA PRO A 213 0.88 9.13 -21.13
C PRO A 213 0.23 10.32 -20.41
N LEU A 214 0.88 10.84 -19.36
CA LEU A 214 0.41 12.01 -18.62
C LEU A 214 1.03 13.33 -19.10
N GLN A 215 1.80 13.34 -20.18
CA GLN A 215 2.37 14.56 -20.76
C GLN A 215 1.33 15.67 -21.02
N PRO A 216 0.09 15.37 -21.48
CA PRO A 216 -0.95 16.39 -21.66
C PRO A 216 -1.39 17.09 -20.37
N PHE A 217 -1.12 16.51 -19.20
CA PHE A 217 -1.50 17.04 -17.88
C PHE A 217 -0.33 17.72 -17.16
N LEU A 218 0.72 18.12 -17.89
CA LEU A 218 1.80 18.94 -17.34
C LEU A 218 1.38 20.42 -17.31
N PRO A 219 1.87 21.21 -16.34
CA PRO A 219 1.60 22.64 -16.31
C PRO A 219 2.26 23.38 -17.49
N GLU A 220 1.77 24.59 -17.77
CA GLU A 220 2.32 25.50 -18.79
C GLU A 220 3.78 25.86 -18.41
N GLY A 221 4.74 25.12 -18.96
CA GLY A 221 6.16 25.21 -18.58
C GLY A 221 6.85 23.85 -18.47
N GLY A 222 6.10 22.76 -18.50
CA GLY A 222 6.63 21.40 -18.40
C GLY A 222 6.63 20.87 -16.96
N PRO A 223 7.31 19.74 -16.70
CA PRO A 223 7.28 19.11 -15.38
C PRO A 223 7.95 19.98 -14.32
N LEU A 224 7.27 20.16 -13.18
CA LEU A 224 7.88 20.81 -12.01
C LEU A 224 8.95 19.93 -11.40
N ASP A 225 9.97 20.56 -10.82
CA ASP A 225 11.03 19.83 -10.13
C ASP A 225 10.59 19.51 -8.68
N PRO A 226 10.52 18.24 -8.27
CA PRO A 226 10.29 17.86 -6.87
C PRO A 226 11.48 18.13 -5.95
N HIS A 227 12.56 18.75 -6.46
CA HIS A 227 13.87 19.12 -5.87
C HIS A 227 15.04 18.35 -6.51
#